data_AF-J7H872-F1
#
_entry.id   AF-J7H872-F1
#
_cell.length_a   1.000
_cell.length_b   1.000
_cell.length_c   1.000
_cell.angle_alpha   90.00
_cell.angle_beta   90.00
_cell.angle_gamma   90.00
#
_symmetry.space_group_name_H-M   'P 1'
#
loop_
_entity.id
_entity.type
_entity.pdbx_description
1 polymer ?
#
loop_
_entity_poly.entity_id
_entity_poly.type
_entity_poly.pdbx_seq_one_letter_code
_entity_poly.pdbx_strand_id
1 'polypeptide(L)'
;WSEGQVTECLVATFGDYFTDVKMYVEERSFRRFVEACLEETVVVYVDHLLTQRNYIKEETIERMRLDEDVLMDFFREYISVSKVENRVRILSDLRELASAESLDAFTLIYSNILE
;
A
#
# COMPACT_ATOMS: atom_id res chain seq x y z
N TRP A 1 -14.16 -3.87 -0.99
CA TRP A 1 -12.91 -3.44 -0.33
C TRP A 1 -13.01 -3.64 1.17
N SER A 2 -13.97 -3.01 1.86
CA SER A 2 -14.18 -3.13 3.32
C SER A 2 -14.32 -4.56 3.85
N GLU A 3 -14.84 -5.49 3.04
CA GLU A 3 -15.01 -6.90 3.39
C GLU A 3 -13.71 -7.74 3.31
N GLY A 4 -12.57 -7.15 2.98
CA GLY A 4 -11.24 -7.79 3.08
C GLY A 4 -10.96 -8.89 2.06
N GLN A 5 -11.47 -8.75 0.84
CA GLN A 5 -11.21 -9.70 -0.26
C GLN A 5 -10.38 -9.10 -1.40
N VAL A 6 -10.07 -7.81 -1.36
CA VAL A 6 -9.46 -7.15 -2.53
C VAL A 6 -7.94 -7.23 -2.46
N THR A 7 -7.33 -6.77 -1.38
CA THR A 7 -5.88 -6.72 -1.23
C THR A 7 -5.28 -8.12 -1.09
N GLU A 8 -5.97 -8.99 -0.36
CA GLU A 8 -5.60 -10.40 -0.19
C GLU A 8 -5.61 -11.15 -1.53
N CYS A 9 -6.64 -10.95 -2.36
CA CYS A 9 -6.67 -11.51 -3.71
C CYS A 9 -5.60 -10.90 -4.61
N LEU A 10 -5.31 -9.60 -4.46
CA LEU A 10 -4.26 -8.93 -5.23
C LEU A 10 -2.88 -9.54 -4.93
N VAL A 11 -2.51 -9.68 -3.65
CA VAL A 11 -1.19 -10.26 -3.29
C VAL A 11 -1.09 -11.74 -3.65
N ALA A 12 -2.18 -12.50 -3.53
CA ALA A 12 -2.22 -13.88 -4.03
C ALA A 12 -1.94 -13.94 -5.54
N THR A 13 -2.60 -13.06 -6.31
CA THR A 13 -2.39 -12.92 -7.76
C THR A 13 -0.94 -12.52 -8.08
N PHE A 14 -0.36 -11.57 -7.32
CA PHE A 14 1.05 -11.24 -7.48
C PHE A 14 1.97 -12.42 -7.19
N GLY A 15 1.70 -13.22 -6.15
CA GLY A 15 2.49 -14.40 -5.82
C GLY A 15 2.57 -15.40 -6.97
N ASP A 16 1.43 -15.66 -7.62
CA ASP A 16 1.37 -16.52 -8.81
C ASP A 16 2.20 -15.93 -9.96
N TYR A 17 1.99 -14.65 -10.31
CA TYR A 17 2.75 -13.99 -11.38
C TYR A 17 4.25 -13.88 -11.08
N PHE A 18 4.62 -13.62 -9.83
CA PHE A 18 6.02 -13.49 -9.42
C PHE A 18 6.73 -14.83 -9.54
N THR A 19 6.05 -15.93 -9.23
CA THR A 19 6.57 -17.29 -9.44
C THR A 19 6.90 -17.52 -10.91
N ASP A 20 5.97 -17.19 -11.80
CA ASP A 20 6.17 -17.36 -13.25
C ASP A 20 7.29 -16.45 -13.79
N VAL A 21 7.24 -15.15 -13.48
CA VAL A 21 8.21 -14.16 -13.98
C VAL A 21 9.63 -14.49 -13.51
N LYS A 22 9.80 -14.91 -12.26
CA LYS A 22 11.11 -15.25 -11.68
C LYS A 22 11.79 -16.40 -12.42
N MET A 23 11.06 -17.25 -13.14
CA MET A 23 11.66 -18.31 -13.98
C MET A 23 12.38 -17.78 -15.22
N TYR A 24 12.03 -16.58 -15.70
CA TYR A 24 12.48 -16.06 -16.99
C TYR A 24 13.41 -14.84 -16.90
N VAL A 25 13.57 -14.24 -15.72
CA VAL A 25 14.37 -13.02 -15.54
C VAL A 25 15.43 -13.18 -14.46
N GLU A 26 16.55 -12.47 -14.64
CA GLU A 26 17.61 -12.43 -13.64
C GLU A 26 17.13 -11.84 -12.31
N GLU A 27 17.66 -12.33 -11.19
CA GLU A 27 17.25 -11.94 -9.83
C GLU A 27 17.30 -10.41 -9.59
N ARG A 28 18.28 -9.72 -10.17
CA ARG A 28 18.36 -8.25 -10.08
C ARG A 28 17.21 -7.58 -10.81
N SER A 29 16.87 -8.06 -12.01
CA SER A 29 15.76 -7.55 -12.81
C SER A 29 14.42 -7.88 -12.16
N PHE A 30 14.28 -9.07 -11.58
CA PHE A 30 13.12 -9.47 -10.80
C PHE A 30 12.87 -8.52 -9.61
N ARG A 31 13.89 -8.21 -8.80
CA ARG A 31 13.73 -7.28 -7.68
C ARG A 31 13.27 -5.88 -8.13
N ARG A 32 13.80 -5.38 -9.26
CA ARG A 32 13.34 -4.11 -9.84
C ARG A 32 11.90 -4.17 -10.35
N PHE A 33 11.50 -5.31 -10.91
CA PHE A 33 10.12 -5.56 -11.31
C PHE A 33 9.18 -5.55 -10.11
N VAL A 34 9.53 -6.22 -9.02
CA VAL A 34 8.75 -6.21 -7.78
C VAL A 34 8.65 -4.80 -7.18
N GLU A 35 9.75 -4.03 -7.18
CA GLU A 35 9.74 -2.61 -6.76
C GLU A 35 8.73 -1.79 -7.59
N ALA A 36 8.67 -2.00 -8.91
CA ALA A 36 7.71 -1.33 -9.79
C ALA A 36 6.26 -1.78 -9.52
N CYS A 37 6.02 -3.06 -9.23
CA CYS A 37 4.69 -3.55 -8.85
C CYS A 37 4.20 -2.90 -7.54
N LEU A 38 5.07 -2.77 -6.54
CA LEU A 38 4.73 -2.09 -5.29
C LEU A 38 4.40 -0.61 -5.54
N GLU A 39 5.24 0.08 -6.31
CA GLU A 39 5.05 1.49 -6.66
C GLU A 39 3.69 1.72 -7.36
N GLU A 40 3.38 0.93 -8.39
CA GLU A 40 2.11 1.02 -9.10
C GLU A 40 0.91 0.68 -8.19
N THR A 41 1.06 -0.33 -7.31
CA THR A 41 0.01 -0.71 -6.36
C THR A 41 -0.33 0.45 -5.42
N VAL A 42 0.70 1.13 -4.88
CA VAL A 42 0.51 2.30 -4.02
C VAL A 42 -0.16 3.45 -4.78
N VAL A 43 0.28 3.75 -6.01
CA VAL A 43 -0.33 4.80 -6.84
C VAL A 43 -1.82 4.51 -7.07
N VAL A 44 -2.16 3.29 -7.52
CA VAL A 44 -3.53 2.88 -7.79
C VAL A 44 -4.37 2.86 -6.52
N TYR A 45 -3.82 2.45 -5.40
CA TYR A 45 -4.51 2.47 -4.12
C TYR A 45 -4.87 3.91 -3.71
N VAL A 46 -3.90 4.82 -3.76
CA VAL A 46 -4.10 6.23 -3.39
C VAL A 46 -5.11 6.90 -4.33
N ASP A 47 -5.01 6.67 -5.63
CA ASP A 47 -5.96 7.23 -6.60
C ASP A 47 -7.41 6.79 -6.32
N HIS A 48 -7.62 5.50 -6.06
CA HIS A 48 -8.95 5.00 -5.70
C HIS A 48 -9.44 5.54 -4.35
N LEU A 49 -8.55 5.70 -3.37
CA LEU A 49 -8.91 6.30 -2.08
C LEU A 49 -9.34 7.76 -2.22
N LEU A 50 -8.70 8.54 -3.10
CA LEU A 50 -9.01 9.95 -3.31
C LEU A 50 -10.22 10.19 -4.22
N THR A 51 -10.50 9.27 -5.14
CA THR A 51 -11.62 9.39 -6.10
C THR A 51 -12.93 8.79 -5.60
N GLN A 52 -12.88 7.92 -4.59
CA GLN A 52 -14.07 7.35 -3.96
C GLN A 52 -14.94 8.43 -3.29
N ARG A 53 -16.26 8.26 -3.35
CA ARG A 53 -17.25 9.24 -2.85
C ARG A 53 -17.96 8.82 -1.56
N ASN A 54 -17.52 7.73 -0.95
CA ASN A 54 -18.10 7.22 0.29
C ASN A 54 -17.50 7.96 1.49
N TYR A 55 -18.29 8.04 2.56
CA TYR A 55 -17.78 8.52 3.83
C TYR A 55 -16.76 7.54 4.41
N ILE A 56 -15.65 8.07 4.92
CA ILE A 56 -14.70 7.32 5.72
C ILE A 56 -15.34 7.04 7.09
N LYS A 57 -15.28 5.78 7.51
CA LYS A 57 -15.76 5.30 8.81
C LYS A 57 -14.64 4.55 9.51
N GLU A 58 -14.83 4.19 10.78
CA GLU A 58 -13.87 3.39 11.53
C GLU A 58 -13.51 2.06 10.83
N GLU A 59 -14.50 1.38 10.25
CA GLU A 59 -14.28 0.16 9.44
C GLU A 59 -13.37 0.41 8.22
N THR A 60 -13.39 1.63 7.69
CA THR A 60 -12.53 2.05 6.58
C THR A 60 -11.10 2.21 7.05
N ILE A 61 -10.90 2.91 8.17
CA ILE A 61 -9.57 3.13 8.77
C ILE A 61 -8.91 1.80 9.14
N GLU A 62 -9.66 0.90 9.78
CA GLU A 62 -9.14 -0.43 10.12
C GLU A 62 -8.82 -1.25 8.87
N ARG A 63 -9.62 -1.15 7.80
CA ARG A 63 -9.30 -1.80 6.54
C ARG A 63 -8.03 -1.25 5.90
N MET A 64 -7.81 0.07 5.93
CA MET A 64 -6.56 0.68 5.45
C MET A 64 -5.35 0.12 6.20
N ARG A 65 -5.45 0.00 7.53
CA ARG A 65 -4.41 -0.59 8.38
C ARG A 65 -4.11 -2.04 7.98
N LEU A 66 -5.13 -2.86 7.78
CA LEU A 66 -4.97 -4.25 7.35
C LEU A 66 -4.35 -4.37 5.96
N ASP A 67 -4.70 -3.46 5.03
CA ASP A 67 -4.10 -3.45 3.69
C ASP A 67 -2.61 -3.09 3.73
N GLU A 68 -2.24 -2.10 4.56
CA GLU A 68 -0.84 -1.75 4.80
C GLU A 68 -0.05 -2.95 5.32
N ASP A 69 -0.58 -3.67 6.32
CA ASP A 69 0.04 -4.87 6.89
C ASP A 69 0.23 -5.96 5.82
N VAL A 70 -0.81 -6.24 5.03
CA VAL A 70 -0.77 -7.26 3.96
C VAL A 70 0.25 -6.90 2.88
N LEU A 71 0.28 -5.64 2.43
CA LEU A 71 1.25 -5.19 1.43
C LEU A 71 2.68 -5.23 1.99
N MET A 72 2.88 -4.79 3.22
CA MET A 72 4.18 -4.83 3.89
C MET A 72 4.71 -6.26 4.01
N ASP A 73 3.87 -7.16 4.53
CA ASP A 73 4.23 -8.55 4.78
C ASP A 73 4.53 -9.30 3.47
N PHE A 74 3.76 -9.05 2.41
CA PHE A 74 3.99 -9.67 1.11
C PHE A 74 5.28 -9.16 0.44
N PHE A 75 5.44 -7.85 0.29
CA PHE A 75 6.55 -7.30 -0.51
C PHE A 75 7.92 -7.44 0.17
N ARG A 76 7.98 -7.49 1.50
CA ARG A 76 9.26 -7.67 2.23
C ARG A 76 9.90 -9.04 2.02
N GLU A 77 9.15 -10.02 1.50
CA GLU A 77 9.69 -11.33 1.13
C GLU A 77 10.58 -11.25 -0.12
N TYR A 78 10.42 -10.22 -0.94
CA TYR A 78 11.05 -10.09 -2.25
C TYR A 78 12.08 -8.96 -2.33
N ILE A 79 11.87 -7.87 -1.59
CA ILE A 79 12.72 -6.67 -1.60
C ILE A 79 13.02 -6.19 -0.18
N SER A 80 14.01 -5.31 -0.01
CA SER A 80 14.44 -4.87 1.33
C SER A 80 13.32 -4.15 2.08
N VAL A 81 13.16 -4.47 3.37
CA VAL A 81 12.15 -3.89 4.27
C VAL A 81 12.09 -2.36 4.18
N SER A 82 13.24 -1.68 4.22
CA SER A 82 13.31 -0.21 4.13
C SER A 82 12.72 0.36 2.83
N LYS A 83 12.81 -0.36 1.71
CA LYS A 83 12.18 0.06 0.45
C LYS A 83 10.68 -0.12 0.51
N VAL A 84 10.20 -1.19 1.12
CA VAL A 84 8.77 -1.44 1.30
C VAL A 84 8.17 -0.38 2.22
N GLU A 85 8.78 -0.15 3.38
CA GLU A 85 8.38 0.88 4.34
C GLU A 85 8.30 2.26 3.70
N ASN A 86 9.35 2.68 2.99
CA ASN A 86 9.36 3.99 2.33
C ASN A 86 8.26 4.13 1.26
N ARG A 87 7.89 3.04 0.57
CA ARG A 87 6.84 3.07 -0.44
C ARG A 87 5.44 3.01 0.15
N VAL A 88 5.23 2.26 1.22
CA VAL A 88 3.94 2.11 1.89
C VAL A 88 3.64 3.28 2.83
N ARG A 89 4.64 4.07 3.23
CA ARG A 89 4.50 5.22 4.16
C ARG A 89 3.31 6.14 3.85
N ILE A 90 3.12 6.49 2.58
CA ILE A 90 2.01 7.36 2.14
C ILE A 90 0.63 6.79 2.48
N LEU A 91 0.48 5.46 2.49
CA LEU A 91 -0.77 4.81 2.88
C LEU A 91 -1.05 5.03 4.37
N SER A 92 -0.02 4.93 5.21
CA SER A 92 -0.10 5.25 6.63
C SER A 92 -0.42 6.72 6.87
N ASP A 93 0.28 7.63 6.18
CA ASP A 93 0.05 9.06 6.31
C ASP A 93 -1.41 9.42 5.93
N LEU A 94 -1.95 8.82 4.86
CA LEU A 94 -3.35 9.01 4.46
C LEU A 94 -4.35 8.40 5.45
N ARG A 95 -4.03 7.26 6.05
CA ARG A 95 -4.85 6.66 7.12
C ARG A 95 -4.90 7.59 8.33
N GLU A 96 -3.75 8.06 8.78
CA GLU A 96 -3.64 8.97 9.93
C GLU A 96 -4.36 10.29 9.66
N LEU A 97 -4.24 10.83 8.44
CA LEU A 97 -4.97 12.02 8.02
C LEU A 97 -6.49 11.80 8.08
N ALA A 98 -6.94 10.64 7.63
CA ALA A 98 -8.36 10.25 7.61
C ALA A 98 -8.93 10.01 9.02
N SER A 99 -8.09 9.64 9.99
CA SER A 99 -8.46 9.45 11.40
C SER A 99 -8.09 10.65 12.30
N ALA A 100 -7.72 11.80 11.73
CA ALA A 100 -7.27 12.94 12.51
C ALA A 100 -8.42 13.52 13.38
N GLU A 101 -8.21 13.50 14.70
CA GLU A 101 -9.21 14.00 15.68
C GLU A 101 -9.13 15.51 15.93
N SER A 102 -8.16 16.20 15.34
CA SER A 102 -7.98 17.65 15.51
C SER A 102 -7.41 18.32 14.25
N LEU A 103 -7.65 19.62 14.13
CA LEU A 103 -7.11 20.44 13.03
C LEU A 103 -5.58 20.48 13.03
N ASP A 104 -4.97 20.52 14.22
CA ASP A 104 -3.51 20.56 14.36
C ASP A 104 -2.89 19.24 13.88
N ALA A 105 -3.48 18.09 14.26
CA ALA A 105 -3.04 16.77 13.79
C ALA A 105 -3.21 16.66 12.27
N PHE A 106 -4.36 17.07 11.73
CA PHE A 106 -4.61 17.06 10.29
C PHE A 106 -3.56 17.89 9.54
N THR A 107 -3.26 19.10 10.02
CA THR A 107 -2.30 20.02 9.37
C THR A 107 -0.88 19.46 9.40
N LEU A 108 -0.48 18.86 10.51
CA LEU A 108 0.82 18.22 10.66
C LEU A 108 0.99 17.06 9.67
N ILE A 109 0.03 16.13 9.65
CA ILE A 109 0.08 14.95 8.77
C ILE A 109 0.05 15.36 7.30
N TYR A 110 -0.82 16.31 6.95
CA TYR A 110 -0.88 16.84 5.58
C TYR A 110 0.45 17.48 5.15
N SER A 111 1.15 18.15 6.06
CA SER A 111 2.47 18.72 5.77
C SER A 111 3.50 17.62 5.50
N ASN A 112 3.49 16.54 6.29
CA ASN A 112 4.39 15.39 6.08
C ASN A 112 4.17 14.71 4.72
N ILE A 113 2.93 14.68 4.22
CA ILE A 113 2.59 14.10 2.91
C ILE A 113 3.22 14.92 1.76
N LEU A 114 3.36 16.24 1.94
CA LEU A 114 3.89 17.13 0.91
C LEU A 114 5.42 17.19 0.86
N GLU A 115 6.11 16.68 1.89
CA GLU A 115 7.57 16.64 2.01
C GLU A 115 8.19 15.32 1.49
#